data_AF-A0A0L0HC33-F1
#
_entry.id   AF-A0A0L0HC33-F1
#
_cell.length_a   1.000
_cell.length_b   1.000
_cell.length_c   1.000
_cell.angle_alpha   90.00
_cell.angle_beta   90.00
_cell.angle_gamma   90.00
#
_symmetry.space_group_name_H-M   'P 1'
#
loop_
_entity.id
_entity.type
_entity.pdbx_description
1 polymer ?
#
loop_
_entity_poly.entity_id
_entity_poly.type
_entity_poly.pdbx_seq_one_letter_code
_entity_poly.pdbx_strand_id
1 'polypeptide(L)'
;MNTLTAILVALPLLAVPIPFLYARSLPALKKQELLYKLFCSPLGYYMTLFARDPDAVPHRQVRSVNKKDGQVKVVPVPYGEDNYGYIIVNDAVAVVVDPGDAHRIQQVLQAEAPNVQLHAILVTHKHWDHTAGTASLKAKHKNVKVYGSTIDFSDSWVNWWWKVDHFVNDGETIVVGDMRFRVIATPCHTRGSVMYLLEPSPGDTAGQSRQRSIIYSSDDEDDAPVAPHTAVEDEPSLFTGDTLFIGGCGKYFEGDAVDMYSVIEKLRPLLTAQTLVWPGHEYAEANLAFARELETGNMTLQLKHQEAKDATYHRYATVPSTWSDESSYNPYLRIDTRARRGELWRNVLRVAEYKDRKRVEASVREKLGDTTENEVAVVIGLLRILKDGWKGPST
;
A
#
# COMPACT_ATOMS: atom_id res chain seq x y z
N MET A 1 -32.44 9.77 -16.05
CA MET A 1 -31.88 8.42 -16.33
C MET A 1 -32.84 7.69 -17.26
N ASN A 2 -32.39 7.22 -18.43
CA ASN A 2 -33.26 6.46 -19.33
C ASN A 2 -33.52 5.07 -18.74
N THR A 3 -34.67 4.48 -19.05
CA THR A 3 -35.17 3.19 -18.54
C THR A 3 -34.17 2.03 -18.73
N LEU A 4 -33.35 2.07 -19.79
CA LEU A 4 -32.25 1.11 -19.99
C LEU A 4 -31.16 1.20 -18.93
N THR A 5 -30.81 2.42 -18.50
CA THR A 5 -29.81 2.68 -17.45
C THR A 5 -30.33 2.19 -16.10
N ALA A 6 -31.62 2.38 -15.80
CA ALA A 6 -32.23 1.88 -14.56
C ALA A 6 -32.27 0.33 -14.52
N ILE A 7 -32.56 -0.32 -15.66
CA ILE A 7 -32.56 -1.79 -15.77
C ILE A 7 -31.15 -2.37 -15.63
N LEU A 8 -30.15 -1.77 -16.30
CA LEU A 8 -28.74 -2.15 -16.16
C LEU A 8 -28.18 -1.89 -14.75
N VAL A 9 -28.75 -0.91 -14.02
CA VAL A 9 -28.40 -0.62 -12.62
C VAL A 9 -29.07 -1.59 -11.64
N ALA A 10 -30.29 -2.06 -11.93
CA ALA A 10 -31.02 -2.98 -11.06
C ALA A 10 -30.60 -4.46 -11.22
N LEU A 11 -30.12 -4.86 -12.41
CA LEU A 11 -29.72 -6.24 -12.71
C LEU A 11 -28.58 -6.78 -11.80
N PRO A 12 -27.52 -6.00 -11.51
CA PRO A 12 -26.50 -6.41 -10.54
C PRO A 12 -27.08 -6.54 -9.13
N LEU A 13 -27.90 -5.60 -8.68
CA LEU A 13 -28.50 -5.61 -7.32
C LEU A 13 -29.37 -6.84 -7.05
N LEU A 14 -30.05 -7.38 -8.06
CA LEU A 14 -30.83 -8.62 -7.96
C LEU A 14 -29.97 -9.88 -8.00
N ALA A 15 -28.77 -9.83 -8.59
CA ALA A 15 -27.84 -10.96 -8.68
C ALA A 15 -26.83 -11.02 -7.51
N VAL A 16 -26.57 -9.90 -6.83
CA VAL A 16 -25.64 -9.78 -5.69
C VAL A 16 -25.89 -10.78 -4.54
N PRO A 17 -27.14 -11.14 -4.16
CA PRO A 17 -27.34 -12.10 -3.08
C PRO A 17 -26.88 -13.51 -3.45
N ILE A 18 -26.92 -13.89 -4.72
CA ILE A 18 -26.76 -15.30 -5.14
C ILE A 18 -25.33 -15.81 -4.91
N PRO A 19 -24.26 -15.11 -5.33
CA PRO A 19 -22.89 -15.51 -5.01
C PRO A 19 -22.61 -15.51 -3.51
N PHE A 20 -23.16 -14.58 -2.73
CA PHE A 20 -22.97 -14.51 -1.28
C PHE A 20 -23.73 -15.62 -0.53
N LEU A 21 -24.95 -15.96 -0.97
CA LEU A 21 -25.73 -17.08 -0.44
C LEU A 21 -25.06 -18.42 -0.80
N TYR A 22 -24.53 -18.55 -2.02
CA TYR A 22 -23.73 -19.71 -2.42
C TYR A 22 -22.41 -19.79 -1.63
N ALA A 23 -21.74 -18.66 -1.38
CA ALA A 23 -20.53 -18.61 -0.57
C ALA A 23 -20.76 -19.12 0.88
N ARG A 24 -21.99 -19.00 1.42
CA ARG A 24 -22.33 -19.53 2.74
C ARG A 24 -22.37 -21.06 2.81
N SER A 25 -22.60 -21.75 1.70
CA SER A 25 -22.62 -23.22 1.65
C SER A 25 -21.26 -23.85 1.30
N LEU A 26 -20.25 -23.03 0.98
CA LEU A 26 -18.90 -23.50 0.66
C LEU A 26 -18.05 -23.74 1.91
N PRO A 27 -17.13 -24.73 1.88
CA PRO A 27 -16.05 -24.84 2.85
C PRO A 27 -15.22 -23.54 2.93
N ALA A 28 -14.67 -23.22 4.10
CA ALA A 28 -14.02 -21.92 4.37
C ALA A 28 -12.99 -21.50 3.31
N LEU A 29 -12.13 -22.41 2.86
CA LEU A 29 -11.12 -22.14 1.81
C LEU A 29 -11.77 -21.77 0.47
N LYS A 30 -12.76 -22.55 0.00
CA LYS A 30 -13.49 -22.27 -1.25
C LYS A 30 -14.31 -20.99 -1.17
N LYS A 31 -14.85 -20.68 0.02
CA LYS A 31 -15.54 -19.42 0.29
C LYS A 31 -14.60 -18.23 0.15
N GLN A 32 -13.40 -18.31 0.75
CA GLN A 32 -12.40 -17.26 0.67
C GLN A 32 -11.92 -17.05 -0.77
N GLU A 33 -11.69 -18.13 -1.51
CA GLU A 33 -11.33 -18.06 -2.93
C GLU A 33 -12.43 -17.40 -3.78
N LEU A 34 -13.70 -17.76 -3.56
CA LEU A 34 -14.83 -17.15 -4.26
C LEU A 34 -14.97 -15.66 -3.92
N LEU A 35 -14.86 -15.29 -2.64
CA LEU A 35 -14.93 -13.89 -2.21
C LEU A 35 -13.77 -13.06 -2.77
N TYR A 36 -12.56 -13.62 -2.78
CA TYR A 36 -11.38 -12.98 -3.38
C TYR A 36 -11.54 -12.77 -4.88
N LYS A 37 -12.08 -13.76 -5.60
CA LYS A 37 -12.44 -13.59 -7.01
C LYS A 37 -13.51 -12.50 -7.14
N LEU A 38 -14.62 -12.56 -6.40
CA LEU A 38 -15.65 -11.53 -6.47
C LEU A 38 -15.08 -10.12 -6.19
N PHE A 39 -14.18 -9.98 -5.22
CA PHE A 39 -13.45 -8.75 -4.94
C PHE A 39 -12.67 -8.27 -6.17
N CYS A 40 -11.86 -9.12 -6.79
CA CYS A 40 -11.13 -8.80 -8.03
C CYS A 40 -12.02 -8.60 -9.27
N SER A 41 -13.34 -8.79 -9.16
CA SER A 41 -14.25 -8.83 -10.31
C SER A 41 -14.83 -7.46 -10.67
N PRO A 42 -15.31 -7.30 -11.92
CA PRO A 42 -16.12 -6.13 -12.31
C PRO A 42 -17.37 -5.96 -11.43
N LEU A 43 -17.93 -7.07 -10.93
CA LEU A 43 -19.08 -7.04 -10.02
C LEU A 43 -18.68 -6.51 -8.64
N GLY A 44 -17.52 -6.93 -8.10
CA GLY A 44 -16.97 -6.39 -6.85
C GLY A 44 -16.69 -4.90 -6.97
N TYR A 45 -16.04 -4.51 -8.07
CA TYR A 45 -15.84 -3.10 -8.44
C TYR A 45 -17.17 -2.33 -8.53
N TYR A 46 -18.19 -2.88 -9.20
CA TYR A 46 -19.49 -2.23 -9.29
C TYR A 46 -20.13 -2.08 -7.92
N MET A 47 -20.18 -3.14 -7.11
CA MET A 47 -20.73 -3.10 -5.76
C MET A 47 -20.08 -2.02 -4.89
N THR A 48 -18.78 -1.79 -5.04
CA THR A 48 -18.07 -0.78 -4.25
C THR A 48 -18.33 0.62 -4.75
N LEU A 49 -18.54 0.83 -6.07
CA LEU A 49 -19.03 2.11 -6.58
C LEU A 49 -20.40 2.51 -6.01
N PHE A 50 -21.33 1.57 -5.80
CA PHE A 50 -22.65 1.87 -5.21
C PHE A 50 -22.58 2.13 -3.71
N ALA A 51 -21.59 1.56 -3.04
CA ALA A 51 -21.38 1.77 -1.61
C ALA A 51 -20.64 3.07 -1.31
N ARG A 52 -20.04 3.72 -2.32
CA ARG A 52 -19.26 4.96 -2.14
C ARG A 52 -20.16 6.18 -2.08
N ASP A 53 -20.01 6.92 -1.00
CA ASP A 53 -20.48 8.30 -0.89
C ASP A 53 -19.39 9.22 -1.49
N PRO A 54 -19.64 9.90 -2.63
CA PRO A 54 -18.68 10.79 -3.27
C PRO A 54 -18.35 12.03 -2.43
N ASP A 55 -19.20 12.36 -1.44
CA ASP A 55 -19.04 13.46 -0.50
C ASP A 55 -18.52 12.98 0.87
N ALA A 56 -18.13 11.70 0.98
CA ALA A 56 -17.56 11.15 2.20
C ALA A 56 -16.35 11.96 2.66
N VAL A 57 -16.34 12.32 3.95
CA VAL A 57 -15.18 12.94 4.57
C VAL A 57 -13.99 11.98 4.48
N PRO A 58 -12.82 12.42 4.00
CA PRO A 58 -11.61 11.62 3.98
C PRO A 58 -11.36 10.88 5.28
N HIS A 59 -10.97 9.61 5.22
CA HIS A 59 -10.67 8.82 6.41
C HIS A 59 -9.52 9.42 7.23
N ARG A 60 -8.61 10.13 6.57
CA ARG A 60 -7.52 10.91 7.17
C ARG A 60 -7.33 12.28 6.52
N GLN A 61 -6.89 13.23 7.33
CA GLN A 61 -6.27 14.48 6.94
C GLN A 61 -4.83 14.19 6.51
N VAL A 62 -4.44 14.71 5.35
CA VAL A 62 -3.17 14.41 4.71
C VAL A 62 -2.36 15.69 4.52
N ARG A 63 -1.04 15.54 4.46
CA ARG A 63 -0.12 16.62 4.10
C ARG A 63 0.69 16.20 2.89
N SER A 64 0.87 17.12 1.95
CA SER A 64 1.73 16.92 0.79
C SER A 64 3.21 17.06 1.17
N VAL A 65 4.08 16.33 0.47
CA VAL A 65 5.53 16.47 0.60
C VAL A 65 6.09 17.11 -0.66
N ASN A 66 6.77 18.25 -0.48
CA ASN A 66 7.51 18.94 -1.55
C ASN A 66 8.92 18.35 -1.67
N LYS A 67 9.40 18.23 -2.90
CA LYS A 67 10.73 17.73 -3.30
C LYS A 67 11.37 18.76 -4.24
N LYS A 68 12.70 18.70 -4.38
CA LYS A 68 13.47 19.52 -5.35
C LYS A 68 13.16 21.03 -5.23
N ASP A 69 13.33 21.59 -4.04
CA ASP A 69 12.98 23.00 -3.73
C ASP A 69 11.53 23.40 -4.08
N GLY A 70 10.60 22.43 -4.10
CA GLY A 70 9.18 22.67 -4.42
C GLY A 70 8.78 22.37 -5.86
N GLN A 71 9.69 21.89 -6.72
CA GLN A 71 9.38 21.56 -8.12
C GLN A 71 8.58 20.27 -8.29
N VAL A 72 8.72 19.30 -7.38
CA VAL A 72 7.94 18.06 -7.41
C VAL A 72 7.19 17.92 -6.09
N LYS A 73 5.90 17.61 -6.15
CA LYS A 73 5.03 17.46 -4.99
C LYS A 73 4.38 16.08 -5.00
N VAL A 74 4.48 15.37 -3.87
CA VAL A 74 3.75 14.12 -3.62
C VAL A 74 2.57 14.42 -2.72
N VAL A 75 1.36 14.17 -3.20
CA VAL A 75 0.09 14.43 -2.50
C VAL A 75 -0.62 13.10 -2.25
N PRO A 76 -0.70 12.63 -0.99
CA PRO A 76 -1.55 11.51 -0.63
C PRO A 76 -3.03 11.84 -0.87
N VAL A 77 -3.78 10.88 -1.40
CA VAL A 77 -5.21 11.02 -1.70
C VAL A 77 -5.97 9.95 -0.94
N PRO A 78 -6.52 10.27 0.25
CA PRO A 78 -7.34 9.34 1.03
C PRO A 78 -8.70 9.14 0.36
N TYR A 79 -9.10 7.88 0.21
CA TYR A 79 -10.44 7.49 -0.24
C TYR A 79 -10.86 6.15 0.40
N GLY A 80 -12.15 5.83 0.34
CA GLY A 80 -12.67 4.66 1.03
C GLY A 80 -12.51 4.76 2.54
N GLU A 81 -12.35 3.62 3.21
CA GLU A 81 -12.21 3.57 4.67
C GLU A 81 -10.75 3.76 5.12
N ASP A 82 -9.78 3.34 4.31
CA ASP A 82 -8.38 3.32 4.69
C ASP A 82 -7.38 3.43 3.51
N ASN A 83 -7.82 3.51 2.26
CA ASN A 83 -6.92 3.50 1.09
C ASN A 83 -6.25 4.86 0.84
N TYR A 84 -5.04 4.81 0.28
CA TYR A 84 -4.35 5.94 -0.32
C TYR A 84 -4.03 5.69 -1.79
N GLY A 85 -4.41 6.65 -2.64
CA GLY A 85 -3.74 6.89 -3.92
C GLY A 85 -2.73 8.02 -3.76
N TYR A 86 -1.87 8.23 -4.75
CA TYR A 86 -0.85 9.28 -4.67
C TYR A 86 -0.78 10.07 -5.96
N ILE A 87 -0.89 11.39 -5.88
CA ILE A 87 -0.61 12.29 -7.00
C ILE A 87 0.84 12.78 -6.86
N ILE A 88 1.64 12.58 -7.90
CA ILE A 88 2.98 13.13 -8.02
C ILE A 88 2.92 14.17 -9.14
N VAL A 89 3.19 15.42 -8.81
CA VAL A 89 2.97 16.54 -9.73
C VAL A 89 4.13 17.52 -9.71
N ASN A 90 4.45 18.06 -10.87
CA ASN A 90 5.30 19.24 -11.05
C ASN A 90 4.53 20.29 -11.86
N ASP A 91 5.18 21.40 -12.22
CA ASP A 91 4.56 22.48 -12.99
C ASP A 91 4.07 22.07 -14.40
N ALA A 92 4.50 20.91 -14.91
CA ALA A 92 4.24 20.49 -16.29
C ALA A 92 3.27 19.30 -16.39
N VAL A 93 3.43 18.28 -15.54
CA VAL A 93 2.75 16.99 -15.66
C VAL A 93 2.38 16.42 -14.29
N ALA A 94 1.30 15.65 -14.26
CA ALA A 94 0.89 14.85 -13.11
C ALA A 94 0.96 13.35 -13.42
N VAL A 95 1.35 12.57 -12.43
CA VAL A 95 1.30 11.11 -12.39
C VAL A 95 0.45 10.71 -11.20
N VAL A 96 -0.36 9.66 -11.33
CA VAL A 96 -1.09 9.09 -10.20
C VAL A 96 -0.71 7.63 -9.99
N VAL A 97 -0.47 7.25 -8.73
CA VAL A 97 -0.31 5.87 -8.30
C VAL A 97 -1.61 5.39 -7.65
N ASP A 98 -2.07 4.22 -8.06
CA ASP A 98 -3.23 3.51 -7.51
C ASP A 98 -4.49 4.39 -7.37
N PRO A 99 -5.08 4.88 -8.48
CA PRO A 99 -6.29 5.67 -8.40
C PRO A 99 -7.52 4.78 -8.17
N GLY A 100 -7.72 4.30 -6.94
CA GLY A 100 -8.92 3.56 -6.57
C GLY A 100 -10.21 4.38 -6.63
N ASP A 101 -10.14 5.70 -6.55
CA ASP A 101 -11.30 6.58 -6.67
C ASP A 101 -11.06 7.75 -7.63
N ALA A 102 -11.64 7.67 -8.84
CA ALA A 102 -11.45 8.69 -9.86
C ALA A 102 -11.98 10.07 -9.45
N HIS A 103 -13.09 10.12 -8.71
CA HIS A 103 -13.71 11.38 -8.31
C HIS A 103 -12.81 12.11 -7.32
N ARG A 104 -12.35 11.40 -6.29
CA ARG A 104 -11.47 11.96 -5.26
C ARG A 104 -10.12 12.37 -5.82
N ILE A 105 -9.50 11.52 -6.64
CA ILE A 105 -8.23 11.83 -7.32
C ILE A 105 -8.38 13.08 -8.17
N GLN A 106 -9.47 13.19 -8.92
CA GLN A 106 -9.70 14.34 -9.78
C GLN A 106 -9.93 15.64 -8.99
N GLN A 107 -10.66 15.57 -7.88
CA GLN A 107 -10.90 16.70 -6.99
C GLN A 107 -9.58 17.22 -6.41
N VAL A 108 -8.74 16.33 -5.88
CA VAL A 108 -7.44 16.71 -5.30
C VAL A 108 -6.49 17.23 -6.39
N LEU A 109 -6.43 16.59 -7.56
CA LEU A 109 -5.60 17.06 -8.68
C LEU A 109 -5.97 18.50 -9.10
N GLN A 110 -7.26 18.82 -9.16
CA GLN A 110 -7.72 20.16 -9.51
C GLN A 110 -7.42 21.20 -8.44
N ALA A 111 -7.48 20.82 -7.16
CA ALA A 111 -7.15 21.73 -6.05
C ALA A 111 -5.63 22.01 -5.99
N GLU A 112 -4.82 20.99 -6.18
CA GLU A 112 -3.37 21.06 -6.02
C GLU A 112 -2.64 21.58 -7.27
N ALA A 113 -3.16 21.28 -8.45
CA ALA A 113 -2.53 21.61 -9.73
C ALA A 113 -3.58 21.85 -10.83
N PRO A 114 -4.37 22.94 -10.75
CA PRO A 114 -5.54 23.18 -11.61
C PRO A 114 -5.22 23.24 -13.12
N ASN A 115 -3.98 23.58 -13.47
CA ASN A 115 -3.53 23.76 -14.85
C ASN A 115 -2.69 22.58 -15.38
N VAL A 116 -2.48 21.53 -14.59
CA VAL A 116 -1.61 20.41 -14.95
C VAL A 116 -2.44 19.22 -15.42
N GLN A 117 -2.03 18.59 -16.52
CA GLN A 117 -2.70 17.41 -17.04
C GLN A 117 -2.10 16.12 -16.47
N LEU A 118 -2.98 15.15 -16.20
CA LEU A 118 -2.57 13.79 -15.89
C LEU A 118 -1.97 13.14 -17.13
N HIS A 119 -0.74 12.62 -17.02
CA HIS A 119 -0.02 11.99 -18.12
C HIS A 119 0.16 10.48 -17.92
N ALA A 120 0.26 10.03 -16.67
CA ALA A 120 0.45 8.61 -16.37
C ALA A 120 -0.38 8.16 -15.17
N ILE A 121 -0.86 6.93 -15.25
CA ILE A 121 -1.42 6.15 -14.14
C ILE A 121 -0.48 4.95 -13.93
N LEU A 122 0.06 4.81 -12.73
CA LEU A 122 0.88 3.68 -12.30
C LEU A 122 0.03 2.80 -11.37
N VAL A 123 -0.22 1.55 -11.73
CA VAL A 123 -0.98 0.61 -10.88
C VAL A 123 -0.06 -0.45 -10.30
N THR A 124 -0.01 -0.54 -8.98
CA THR A 124 0.87 -1.47 -8.26
C THR A 124 0.43 -2.91 -8.43
N HIS A 125 -0.89 -3.16 -8.42
CA HIS A 125 -1.47 -4.50 -8.58
C HIS A 125 -2.95 -4.43 -8.99
N LYS A 126 -3.56 -5.59 -9.25
CA LYS A 126 -4.89 -5.70 -9.86
C LYS A 126 -6.11 -5.45 -8.97
N HIS A 127 -5.97 -5.25 -7.66
CA HIS A 127 -7.16 -5.10 -6.81
C HIS A 127 -7.93 -3.82 -7.15
N TRP A 128 -9.25 -3.88 -7.01
CA TRP A 128 -10.13 -2.83 -7.50
C TRP A 128 -9.96 -1.55 -6.69
N ASP A 129 -9.68 -1.63 -5.40
CA ASP A 129 -9.45 -0.48 -4.54
C ASP A 129 -8.16 0.28 -4.89
N HIS A 130 -7.34 -0.24 -5.79
CA HIS A 130 -6.19 0.45 -6.40
C HIS A 130 -6.43 0.85 -7.86
N THR A 131 -7.32 0.15 -8.57
CA THR A 131 -7.46 0.28 -10.04
C THR A 131 -8.80 0.86 -10.50
N ALA A 132 -9.79 0.91 -9.62
CA ALA A 132 -11.18 1.28 -9.89
C ALA A 132 -11.35 2.58 -10.68
N GLY A 133 -10.62 3.63 -10.31
CA GLY A 133 -10.72 4.94 -10.93
C GLY A 133 -10.00 5.06 -12.29
N THR A 134 -9.22 4.06 -12.69
CA THR A 134 -8.35 4.13 -13.89
C THR A 134 -9.15 4.43 -15.15
N ALA A 135 -10.24 3.71 -15.40
CA ALA A 135 -11.05 3.86 -16.61
C ALA A 135 -11.64 5.28 -16.73
N SER A 136 -12.18 5.81 -15.63
CA SER A 136 -12.80 7.12 -15.57
C SER A 136 -11.79 8.26 -15.72
N LEU A 137 -10.61 8.15 -15.08
CA LEU A 137 -9.53 9.13 -15.24
C LEU A 137 -8.98 9.14 -16.67
N LYS A 138 -8.77 7.97 -17.27
CA LYS A 138 -8.32 7.85 -18.66
C LYS A 138 -9.33 8.43 -19.65
N ALA A 139 -10.63 8.32 -19.37
CA ALA A 139 -11.66 8.95 -20.20
C ALA A 139 -11.68 10.49 -20.06
N LYS A 140 -11.30 11.02 -18.90
CA LYS A 140 -11.32 12.46 -18.60
C LYS A 140 -10.08 13.22 -19.08
N HIS A 141 -8.92 12.58 -19.07
CA HIS A 141 -7.64 13.19 -19.44
C HIS A 141 -7.13 12.64 -20.78
N LYS A 142 -6.72 13.53 -21.68
CA LYS A 142 -6.19 13.13 -22.99
C LYS A 142 -4.77 12.55 -22.83
N ASN A 143 -4.43 11.53 -23.60
CA ASN A 143 -3.08 10.94 -23.67
C ASN A 143 -2.52 10.32 -22.37
N VAL A 144 -3.38 9.98 -21.40
CA VAL A 144 -2.94 9.23 -20.22
C VAL A 144 -2.48 7.83 -20.62
N LYS A 145 -1.25 7.47 -20.23
CA LYS A 145 -0.74 6.10 -20.32
C LYS A 145 -0.91 5.38 -18.98
N VAL A 146 -1.46 4.19 -19.02
CA VAL A 146 -1.59 3.30 -17.86
C VAL A 146 -0.47 2.27 -17.87
N TYR A 147 0.25 2.17 -16.76
CA TYR A 147 1.37 1.26 -16.55
C TYR A 147 1.01 0.23 -15.49
N GLY A 148 1.28 -1.04 -15.75
CA GLY A 148 0.99 -2.13 -14.82
C GLY A 148 1.67 -3.43 -15.24
N SER A 149 1.74 -4.40 -14.34
CA SER A 149 2.41 -5.68 -14.62
C SER A 149 1.64 -6.53 -15.63
N THR A 150 2.36 -7.14 -16.57
CA THR A 150 1.77 -8.13 -17.48
C THR A 150 1.11 -9.29 -16.70
N ILE A 151 1.70 -9.74 -15.59
CA ILE A 151 1.24 -10.90 -14.81
C ILE A 151 -0.17 -10.68 -14.25
N ASP A 152 -0.48 -9.44 -13.85
CA ASP A 152 -1.77 -9.11 -13.24
C ASP A 152 -2.83 -8.67 -14.28
N PHE A 153 -2.40 -8.22 -15.46
CA PHE A 153 -3.25 -7.48 -16.41
C PHE A 153 -3.28 -8.03 -17.86
N SER A 154 -2.43 -8.98 -18.26
CA SER A 154 -2.38 -9.48 -19.66
C SER A 154 -3.53 -10.39 -20.03
N ASP A 155 -3.94 -11.28 -19.11
CA ASP A 155 -5.02 -12.27 -19.30
C ASP A 155 -6.10 -12.12 -18.22
N SER A 156 -6.37 -10.88 -17.83
CA SER A 156 -7.14 -10.60 -16.63
C SER A 156 -8.57 -10.20 -16.96
N TRP A 157 -9.51 -11.00 -16.48
CA TRP A 157 -10.92 -10.66 -16.39
C TRP A 157 -11.17 -9.43 -15.47
N VAL A 158 -10.15 -8.98 -14.73
CA VAL A 158 -10.23 -7.83 -13.80
C VAL A 158 -10.15 -6.48 -14.51
N ASN A 159 -9.71 -6.42 -15.77
CA ASN A 159 -9.54 -5.17 -16.52
C ASN A 159 -10.17 -5.24 -17.93
N TRP A 160 -11.22 -6.05 -18.15
CA TRP A 160 -11.82 -6.16 -19.49
C TRP A 160 -12.40 -4.82 -20.04
N TRP A 161 -12.71 -3.85 -19.17
CA TRP A 161 -13.30 -2.55 -19.53
C TRP A 161 -12.28 -1.39 -19.61
N TRP A 162 -11.00 -1.63 -19.29
CA TRP A 162 -9.91 -0.66 -19.45
C TRP A 162 -8.57 -1.35 -19.66
N LYS A 163 -7.69 -0.80 -20.48
CA LYS A 163 -6.41 -1.46 -20.82
C LYS A 163 -5.22 -0.76 -20.19
N VAL A 164 -4.27 -1.57 -19.72
CA VAL A 164 -2.88 -1.16 -19.52
C VAL A 164 -2.30 -0.83 -20.90
N ASP A 165 -1.69 0.35 -21.03
CA ASP A 165 -1.06 0.79 -22.28
C ASP A 165 0.39 0.32 -22.37
N HIS A 166 1.04 0.15 -21.23
CA HIS A 166 2.43 -0.24 -21.12
C HIS A 166 2.63 -1.27 -20.02
N PHE A 167 2.95 -2.51 -20.40
CA PHE A 167 3.29 -3.55 -19.44
C PHE A 167 4.72 -3.37 -18.96
N VAL A 168 4.88 -3.26 -17.65
CA VAL A 168 6.19 -2.99 -17.04
C VAL A 168 6.95 -4.25 -16.71
N ASN A 169 8.27 -4.19 -16.79
CA ASN A 169 9.19 -5.23 -16.36
C ASN A 169 9.96 -4.82 -15.10
N ASP A 170 10.49 -5.81 -14.39
CA ASP A 170 11.36 -5.54 -13.24
C ASP A 170 12.61 -4.75 -13.64
N GLY A 171 12.93 -3.71 -12.88
CA GLY A 171 14.07 -2.83 -13.11
C GLY A 171 13.88 -1.81 -14.24
N GLU A 172 12.76 -1.84 -14.96
CA GLU A 172 12.42 -0.84 -15.98
C GLU A 172 12.29 0.56 -15.37
N THR A 173 12.64 1.61 -16.12
CA THR A 173 12.41 2.99 -15.71
C THR A 173 11.39 3.68 -16.61
N ILE A 174 10.31 4.14 -16.01
CA ILE A 174 9.28 4.95 -16.68
C ILE A 174 9.66 6.42 -16.51
N VAL A 175 9.63 7.17 -17.62
CA VAL A 175 9.91 8.61 -17.61
C VAL A 175 8.65 9.38 -17.99
N VAL A 176 8.22 10.30 -17.14
CA VAL A 176 7.07 11.18 -17.36
C VAL A 176 7.48 12.62 -17.03
N GLY A 177 7.66 13.45 -18.06
CA GLY A 177 8.32 14.74 -17.90
C GLY A 177 9.78 14.56 -17.46
N ASP A 178 10.17 15.19 -16.35
CA ASP A 178 11.49 15.01 -15.72
C ASP A 178 11.49 13.96 -14.59
N MET A 179 10.32 13.39 -14.26
CA MET A 179 10.20 12.37 -13.22
C MET A 179 10.55 10.98 -13.74
N ARG A 180 11.31 10.23 -12.94
CA ARG A 180 11.79 8.88 -13.24
C ARG A 180 11.27 7.88 -12.21
N PHE A 181 10.52 6.89 -12.66
CA PHE A 181 9.96 5.85 -11.80
C PHE A 181 10.59 4.51 -12.15
N ARG A 182 11.46 4.00 -11.28
CA ARG A 182 12.00 2.66 -11.40
C ARG A 182 10.99 1.63 -10.89
N VAL A 183 10.70 0.64 -11.70
CA VAL A 183 9.78 -0.45 -11.42
C VAL A 183 10.52 -1.54 -10.64
N ILE A 184 9.90 -2.01 -9.56
CA ILE A 184 10.43 -3.09 -8.73
C ILE A 184 9.35 -4.16 -8.65
N ALA A 185 9.54 -5.30 -9.32
CA ALA A 185 8.62 -6.43 -9.18
C ALA A 185 8.65 -6.99 -7.76
N THR A 186 7.45 -7.17 -7.18
CA THR A 186 7.26 -7.62 -5.80
C THR A 186 6.17 -8.69 -5.68
N PRO A 187 6.30 -9.83 -6.40
CA PRO A 187 5.31 -10.90 -6.37
C PRO A 187 5.15 -11.41 -4.94
N CYS A 188 3.92 -11.34 -4.40
CA CYS A 188 3.52 -12.02 -3.17
C CYS A 188 2.04 -11.70 -2.88
N HIS A 189 1.72 -10.41 -2.75
CA HIS A 189 0.35 -10.01 -2.45
C HIS A 189 -0.59 -10.42 -3.57
N THR A 190 -0.27 -9.95 -4.77
CA THR A 190 -0.64 -10.61 -6.02
C THR A 190 0.63 -11.12 -6.70
N ARG A 191 0.48 -12.04 -7.66
CA ARG A 191 1.62 -12.52 -8.46
C ARG A 191 2.23 -11.42 -9.33
N GLY A 192 1.43 -10.43 -9.73
CA GLY A 192 1.87 -9.33 -10.56
C GLY A 192 2.17 -8.04 -9.81
N SER A 193 2.20 -8.05 -8.47
CA SER A 193 2.47 -6.84 -7.68
C SER A 193 3.82 -6.22 -8.05
N VAL A 194 3.84 -4.89 -8.19
CA VAL A 194 5.03 -4.06 -8.40
C VAL A 194 5.01 -2.86 -7.47
N MET A 195 6.19 -2.34 -7.13
CA MET A 195 6.38 -1.04 -6.52
C MET A 195 6.99 -0.06 -7.52
N TYR A 196 6.76 1.24 -7.32
CA TYR A 196 7.36 2.30 -8.12
C TYR A 196 8.25 3.17 -7.23
N LEU A 197 9.54 3.21 -7.54
CA LEU A 197 10.51 4.09 -6.90
C LEU A 197 10.69 5.35 -7.74
N LEU A 198 10.16 6.47 -7.27
CA LEU A 198 10.51 7.79 -7.80
C LEU A 198 11.98 8.08 -7.42
N GLU A 199 12.85 8.09 -8.42
CA GLU A 199 14.27 8.37 -8.27
C GLU A 199 14.51 9.87 -8.04
N PRO A 200 15.62 10.25 -7.36
CA PRO A 200 16.09 11.63 -7.31
C PRO A 200 16.38 12.17 -8.71
N SER A 201 16.39 13.49 -8.84
CA SER A 201 16.70 14.17 -10.08
C SER A 201 18.13 13.87 -10.55
N PRO A 202 18.38 13.65 -11.85
CA PRO A 202 19.74 13.46 -12.37
C PRO A 202 20.61 14.69 -12.06
N GLY A 203 21.64 14.51 -11.21
CA GLY A 203 22.56 15.59 -10.80
C GLY A 203 22.62 15.81 -9.30
N ASP A 204 21.57 15.43 -8.57
CA ASP A 204 21.56 15.41 -7.10
C ASP A 204 22.11 14.07 -6.61
N THR A 205 23.44 13.97 -6.57
CA THR A 205 24.07 12.82 -5.90
C THR A 205 23.73 12.86 -4.42
N ALA A 206 23.16 11.77 -3.91
CA ALA A 206 22.94 11.50 -2.49
C ALA A 206 24.26 11.68 -1.73
N GLY A 207 24.47 12.85 -1.14
CA GLY A 207 25.77 13.20 -0.56
C GLY A 207 25.90 14.58 0.08
N GLN A 208 24.95 15.51 -0.13
CA GLN A 208 24.96 16.79 0.57
C GLN A 208 23.77 16.90 1.53
N SER A 209 23.96 16.36 2.74
CA SER A 209 23.12 16.67 3.90
C SER A 209 23.10 18.18 4.11
N ARG A 210 22.01 18.84 3.71
CA ARG A 210 21.67 20.19 4.15
C ARG A 210 20.54 20.08 5.15
N GLN A 211 20.88 20.21 6.42
CA GLN A 211 19.91 20.39 7.50
C GLN A 211 19.18 21.70 7.28
N ARG A 212 17.89 21.66 6.96
CA ARG A 212 17.00 22.82 7.00
C ARG A 212 15.71 22.47 7.73
N SER A 213 15.34 23.38 8.62
CA SER A 213 14.14 23.31 9.46
C SER A 213 12.88 23.42 8.60
N ILE A 214 11.92 22.53 8.87
CA ILE A 214 10.58 22.59 8.31
C ILE A 214 9.88 23.83 8.85
N ILE A 215 9.42 24.71 7.96
CA ILE A 215 8.38 25.68 8.30
C ILE A 215 7.05 24.96 8.09
N TYR A 216 6.41 24.58 9.19
CA TYR A 216 5.01 24.16 9.19
C TYR A 216 4.18 25.40 8.91
N SER A 217 3.51 25.49 7.76
CA SER A 217 2.43 26.48 7.58
C SER A 217 1.21 25.95 8.32
N SER A 218 1.11 26.26 9.61
CA SER A 218 -0.16 26.24 10.31
C SER A 218 -0.85 27.57 9.98
N ASP A 219 -1.94 27.52 9.21
CA ASP A 219 -2.89 28.64 9.17
C ASP A 219 -3.71 28.73 10.48
N ASP A 220 -3.47 27.82 11.43
CA ASP A 220 -4.10 27.79 12.74
C ASP A 220 -3.06 28.01 13.86
N GLU A 221 -3.04 29.23 14.41
CA GLU A 221 -2.42 29.56 15.68
C GLU A 221 -3.22 28.90 16.82
N ASP A 222 -2.91 27.64 17.16
CA ASP A 222 -3.10 27.01 18.48
C ASP A 222 -3.27 25.49 18.32
N ASP A 223 -2.17 24.73 18.18
CA ASP A 223 -2.08 23.39 18.77
C ASP A 223 -0.65 22.81 18.81
N ALA A 224 -0.40 22.00 19.82
CA ALA A 224 0.87 21.53 20.38
C ALA A 224 1.95 20.98 19.40
N PRO A 225 3.25 20.98 19.79
CA PRO A 225 4.35 20.66 18.89
C PRO A 225 4.40 19.16 18.57
N VAL A 226 4.06 18.81 17.33
CA VAL A 226 4.36 17.51 16.74
C VAL A 226 5.87 17.47 16.45
N ALA A 227 6.56 16.45 16.97
CA ALA A 227 8.00 16.29 16.82
C ALA A 227 8.42 16.33 15.33
N PRO A 228 9.45 17.10 14.96
CA PRO A 228 9.79 17.30 13.56
C PRO A 228 10.62 16.13 13.02
N HIS A 229 10.01 15.31 12.16
CA HIS A 229 10.77 14.50 11.21
C HIS A 229 11.22 15.40 10.07
N THR A 230 12.50 15.80 10.08
CA THR A 230 13.16 16.56 9.02
C THR A 230 13.02 15.83 7.67
N ALA A 231 12.26 16.38 6.72
CA ALA A 231 12.27 15.92 5.33
C ALA A 231 13.44 16.57 4.60
N VAL A 232 14.22 15.74 3.91
CA VAL A 232 15.46 16.08 3.20
C VAL A 232 15.13 16.40 1.74
N GLU A 233 15.80 17.42 1.18
CA GLU A 233 15.70 17.83 -0.22
C GLU A 233 15.99 16.63 -1.16
N ASP A 234 15.04 16.35 -2.07
CA ASP A 234 15.10 15.39 -3.20
C ASP A 234 15.29 13.88 -2.88
N GLU A 235 14.92 13.42 -1.68
CA GLU A 235 14.98 11.98 -1.36
C GLU A 235 14.08 11.11 -2.26
N PRO A 236 14.44 9.83 -2.54
CA PRO A 236 13.58 8.92 -3.29
C PRO A 236 12.23 8.68 -2.60
N SER A 237 11.18 8.39 -3.38
CA SER A 237 9.87 7.98 -2.87
C SER A 237 9.47 6.61 -3.43
N LEU A 238 9.26 5.64 -2.56
CA LEU A 238 8.80 4.30 -2.91
C LEU A 238 7.30 4.16 -2.66
N PHE A 239 6.53 3.97 -3.72
CA PHE A 239 5.11 3.65 -3.67
C PHE A 239 4.94 2.13 -3.63
N THR A 240 4.48 1.61 -2.50
CA THR A 240 4.60 0.18 -2.18
C THR A 240 3.34 -0.64 -2.44
N GLY A 241 2.22 0.03 -2.75
CA GLY A 241 0.89 -0.58 -2.83
C GLY A 241 0.65 -1.45 -1.60
N ASP A 242 0.29 -2.70 -1.85
CA ASP A 242 -0.03 -3.67 -0.80
C ASP A 242 1.09 -4.61 -0.45
N THR A 243 2.32 -4.35 -0.91
CA THR A 243 3.44 -5.23 -0.56
C THR A 243 4.00 -4.89 0.82
N LEU A 244 4.27 -3.60 1.09
CA LEU A 244 4.85 -3.10 2.34
C LEU A 244 3.97 -2.00 2.91
N PHE A 245 3.73 -2.07 4.23
CA PHE A 245 2.97 -1.08 4.99
C PHE A 245 3.83 -0.50 6.11
N ILE A 246 3.41 0.64 6.67
CA ILE A 246 4.00 1.13 7.92
C ILE A 246 3.81 0.07 9.01
N GLY A 247 4.93 -0.47 9.50
CA GLY A 247 4.97 -1.50 10.54
C GLY A 247 4.50 -2.90 10.11
N GLY A 248 4.25 -3.14 8.82
CA GLY A 248 3.74 -4.43 8.37
C GLY A 248 3.99 -4.74 6.89
N CYS A 249 3.42 -5.86 6.42
CA CYS A 249 3.41 -6.24 5.00
C CYS A 249 2.01 -6.67 4.53
N GLY A 250 1.91 -6.84 3.20
CA GLY A 250 0.76 -7.33 2.47
C GLY A 250 0.19 -8.67 2.88
N LYS A 251 -1.05 -8.90 2.42
CA LYS A 251 -1.66 -10.23 2.46
C LYS A 251 -1.15 -11.17 1.38
N TYR A 252 -0.74 -12.39 1.73
CA TYR A 252 -0.20 -13.35 0.75
C TYR A 252 -1.37 -14.05 0.04
N PHE A 253 -2.12 -13.32 -0.80
CA PHE A 253 -3.27 -13.90 -1.49
C PHE A 253 -2.83 -14.85 -2.60
N GLU A 254 -1.73 -14.54 -3.29
CA GLU A 254 -1.31 -15.30 -4.47
C GLU A 254 0.17 -15.74 -4.47
N GLY A 255 0.90 -15.42 -3.41
CA GLY A 255 2.26 -15.91 -3.15
C GLY A 255 2.38 -16.42 -1.72
N ASP A 256 3.62 -16.57 -1.26
CA ASP A 256 3.92 -17.10 0.06
C ASP A 256 4.98 -16.29 0.83
N ALA A 257 5.50 -16.89 1.90
CA ALA A 257 6.49 -16.25 2.76
C ALA A 257 7.90 -16.24 2.16
N VAL A 258 8.24 -17.20 1.29
CA VAL A 258 9.49 -17.22 0.52
C VAL A 258 9.46 -16.10 -0.51
N ASP A 259 8.32 -15.90 -1.17
CA ASP A 259 8.11 -14.79 -2.09
C ASP A 259 8.30 -13.44 -1.37
N MET A 260 7.61 -13.22 -0.24
CA MET A 260 7.76 -11.98 0.53
C MET A 260 9.18 -11.77 1.05
N TYR A 261 9.87 -12.84 1.49
CA TYR A 261 11.27 -12.75 1.89
C TYR A 261 12.16 -12.29 0.74
N SER A 262 11.99 -12.89 -0.44
CA SER A 262 12.75 -12.53 -1.65
C SER A 262 12.55 -11.07 -2.03
N VAL A 263 11.32 -10.56 -1.88
CA VAL A 263 11.01 -9.13 -2.06
C VAL A 263 11.77 -8.27 -1.07
N ILE A 264 11.76 -8.60 0.22
CA ILE A 264 12.45 -7.81 1.26
C ILE A 264 13.95 -7.77 1.00
N GLU A 265 14.58 -8.90 0.69
CA GLU A 265 16.01 -8.96 0.39
C GLU A 265 16.38 -8.15 -0.85
N LYS A 266 15.51 -8.15 -1.86
CA LYS A 266 15.67 -7.32 -3.05
C LYS A 266 15.59 -5.82 -2.75
N LEU A 267 14.76 -5.39 -1.80
CA LEU A 267 14.61 -3.97 -1.45
C LEU A 267 15.82 -3.43 -0.67
N ARG A 268 16.43 -4.24 0.21
CA ARG A 268 17.55 -3.79 1.07
C ARG A 268 18.68 -3.06 0.35
N PRO A 269 19.26 -3.56 -0.75
CA PRO A 269 20.34 -2.88 -1.45
C PRO A 269 19.86 -1.75 -2.37
N LEU A 270 18.56 -1.66 -2.66
CA LEU A 270 18.01 -0.67 -3.58
C LEU A 270 17.65 0.66 -2.90
N LEU A 271 17.38 0.65 -1.59
CA LEU A 271 16.80 1.79 -0.88
C LEU A 271 17.80 2.46 0.07
N THR A 272 17.75 3.79 0.13
CA THR A 272 18.50 4.58 1.11
C THR A 272 17.74 4.67 2.42
N ALA A 273 18.43 4.97 3.53
CA ALA A 273 17.80 5.17 4.84
C ALA A 273 16.67 6.22 4.80
N GLN A 274 16.84 7.24 3.95
CA GLN A 274 15.93 8.38 3.82
C GLN A 274 14.83 8.17 2.78
N THR A 275 14.82 7.05 2.03
CA THR A 275 13.76 6.77 1.05
C THR A 275 12.40 6.80 1.74
N LEU A 276 11.50 7.63 1.24
CA LEU A 276 10.13 7.75 1.76
C LEU A 276 9.30 6.54 1.31
N VAL A 277 8.49 5.99 2.21
CA VAL A 277 7.63 4.82 1.96
C VAL A 277 6.16 5.25 1.96
N TRP A 278 5.47 4.94 0.86
CA TRP A 278 4.09 5.36 0.57
C TRP A 278 3.19 4.13 0.34
N PRO A 279 2.55 3.60 1.40
CA PRO A 279 1.71 2.40 1.34
C PRO A 279 0.33 2.60 0.74
N GLY A 280 -0.31 1.50 0.31
CA GLY A 280 -1.69 1.52 -0.20
C GLY A 280 -2.78 1.81 0.84
N HIS A 281 -2.50 1.58 2.14
CA HIS A 281 -3.50 1.64 3.22
C HIS A 281 -3.00 2.24 4.53
N GLU A 282 -3.91 2.82 5.30
CA GLU A 282 -3.75 3.33 6.66
C GLU A 282 -3.83 2.21 7.72
N TYR A 283 -2.87 1.29 7.69
CA TYR A 283 -2.78 0.15 8.62
C TYR A 283 -1.76 0.32 9.75
N ALA A 284 -1.14 1.50 9.87
CA ALA A 284 0.00 1.71 10.76
C ALA A 284 -0.30 1.35 12.22
N GLU A 285 -1.39 1.84 12.81
CA GLU A 285 -1.71 1.59 14.22
C GLU A 285 -1.87 0.08 14.50
N ALA A 286 -2.68 -0.62 13.72
CA ALA A 286 -2.92 -2.06 13.89
C ALA A 286 -1.63 -2.88 13.68
N ASN A 287 -0.82 -2.51 12.69
CA ASN A 287 0.45 -3.15 12.41
C ASN A 287 1.45 -2.97 13.56
N LEU A 288 1.57 -1.75 14.09
CA LEU A 288 2.48 -1.40 15.17
C LEU A 288 2.01 -2.01 16.50
N ALA A 289 0.69 -2.09 16.74
CA ALA A 289 0.12 -2.80 17.89
C ALA A 289 0.52 -4.28 17.88
N PHE A 290 0.41 -4.93 16.72
CA PHE A 290 0.85 -6.31 16.53
C PHE A 290 2.36 -6.45 16.74
N ALA A 291 3.17 -5.59 16.12
CA ALA A 291 4.62 -5.62 16.28
C ALA A 291 5.06 -5.48 17.74
N ARG A 292 4.35 -4.64 18.54
CA ARG A 292 4.66 -4.43 19.96
C ARG A 292 4.48 -5.67 20.83
N GLU A 293 3.59 -6.57 20.47
CA GLU A 293 3.47 -7.86 21.18
C GLU A 293 4.67 -8.77 20.95
N LEU A 294 5.29 -8.62 19.79
CA LEU A 294 6.47 -9.39 19.42
C LEU A 294 7.70 -8.81 20.11
N GLU A 295 7.96 -7.52 19.97
CA GLU A 295 9.17 -6.86 20.46
C GLU A 295 8.85 -5.84 21.57
N THR A 296 8.45 -6.33 22.75
CA THR A 296 8.06 -5.46 23.88
C THR A 296 9.19 -4.54 24.37
N GLY A 297 10.46 -4.87 24.11
CA GLY A 297 11.62 -4.05 24.45
C GLY A 297 12.04 -3.00 23.40
N ASN A 298 11.41 -2.97 22.22
CA ASN A 298 11.79 -2.04 21.15
C ASN A 298 11.18 -0.65 21.41
N MET A 299 11.99 0.29 21.93
CA MET A 299 11.52 1.64 22.27
C MET A 299 11.06 2.45 21.05
N THR A 300 11.76 2.34 19.91
CA THR A 300 11.37 3.04 18.68
C THR A 300 9.99 2.59 18.20
N LEU A 301 9.72 1.29 18.26
CA LEU A 301 8.41 0.72 17.98
C LEU A 301 7.33 1.21 18.96
N GLN A 302 7.64 1.33 20.26
CA GLN A 302 6.68 1.84 21.24
C GLN A 302 6.30 3.30 20.96
N LEU A 303 7.30 4.15 20.67
CA LEU A 303 7.10 5.54 20.30
C LEU A 303 6.28 5.65 19.01
N LYS A 304 6.67 4.90 17.96
CA LYS A 304 5.95 4.94 16.69
C LYS A 304 4.50 4.48 16.81
N HIS A 305 4.23 3.45 17.61
CA HIS A 305 2.86 3.03 17.89
C HIS A 305 2.05 4.14 18.58
N GLN A 306 2.65 4.88 19.51
CA GLN A 306 1.97 5.99 20.17
C GLN A 306 1.68 7.13 19.18
N GLU A 307 2.65 7.50 18.33
CA GLU A 307 2.42 8.45 17.23
C GLU A 307 1.28 8.01 16.30
N ALA A 308 1.23 6.73 15.93
CA ALA A 308 0.17 6.21 15.07
C ALA A 308 -1.21 6.23 15.75
N LYS A 309 -1.27 5.95 17.06
CA LYS A 309 -2.51 6.08 17.85
C LYS A 309 -2.99 7.52 17.93
N ASP A 310 -2.08 8.46 18.18
CA ASP A 310 -2.40 9.88 18.26
C ASP A 310 -2.86 10.39 16.88
N ALA A 311 -2.18 9.97 15.80
CA ALA A 311 -2.60 10.25 14.44
C ALA A 311 -4.01 9.69 14.13
N THR A 312 -4.32 8.44 14.50
CA THR A 312 -5.67 7.89 14.36
C THR A 312 -6.70 8.72 15.13
N TYR A 313 -6.40 9.08 16.38
CA TYR A 313 -7.31 9.86 17.23
C TYR A 313 -7.65 11.23 16.60
N HIS A 314 -6.64 11.92 16.06
CA HIS A 314 -6.82 13.20 15.37
C HIS A 314 -7.19 13.07 13.88
N ARG A 315 -7.36 11.84 13.38
CA ARG A 315 -7.55 11.53 11.96
C ARG A 315 -6.45 12.10 11.06
N TYR A 316 -5.20 12.17 11.50
CA TYR A 316 -4.06 12.47 10.65
C TYR A 316 -3.51 11.19 9.99
N ALA A 317 -3.08 11.34 8.74
CA ALA A 317 -2.39 10.28 8.02
C ALA A 317 -1.06 9.93 8.69
N THR A 318 -0.72 8.65 8.73
CA THR A 318 0.60 8.21 9.22
C THR A 318 1.67 8.18 8.12
N VAL A 319 1.24 8.30 6.86
CA VAL A 319 2.13 8.33 5.69
C VAL A 319 2.77 9.72 5.49
N PRO A 320 4.00 9.78 4.94
CA PRO A 320 4.90 8.66 4.70
C PRO A 320 5.68 8.25 5.97
N SER A 321 6.36 7.10 5.90
CA SER A 321 7.52 6.78 6.77
C SER A 321 8.83 6.81 5.97
N THR A 322 9.97 6.53 6.61
CA THR A 322 11.24 6.30 5.91
C THR A 322 11.66 4.84 5.95
N TRP A 323 12.51 4.41 5.01
CA TRP A 323 13.07 3.05 5.03
C TRP A 323 13.84 2.74 6.32
N SER A 324 14.53 3.74 6.89
CA SER A 324 15.19 3.62 8.19
C SER A 324 14.19 3.41 9.33
N ASP A 325 13.09 4.16 9.34
CA ASP A 325 12.01 4.00 10.31
C ASP A 325 11.44 2.59 10.22
N GLU A 326 11.05 2.12 9.03
CA GLU A 326 10.53 0.77 8.84
C GLU A 326 11.54 -0.30 9.29
N SER A 327 12.82 -0.16 8.95
CA SER A 327 13.86 -1.09 9.40
C SER A 327 14.04 -1.14 10.92
N SER A 328 13.62 -0.08 11.63
CA SER A 328 13.72 0.02 13.09
C SER A 328 12.60 -0.69 13.85
N TYR A 329 11.39 -0.80 13.28
CA TYR A 329 10.22 -1.34 13.99
C TYR A 329 9.39 -2.37 13.22
N ASN A 330 9.53 -2.48 11.90
CA ASN A 330 8.70 -3.37 11.09
C ASN A 330 9.21 -4.82 11.24
N PRO A 331 8.45 -5.73 11.87
CA PRO A 331 8.95 -7.07 12.22
C PRO A 331 9.31 -7.89 10.97
N TYR A 332 8.71 -7.60 9.82
CA TYR A 332 9.03 -8.26 8.56
C TYR A 332 10.39 -7.82 8.00
N LEU A 333 10.83 -6.58 8.24
CA LEU A 333 12.14 -6.10 7.81
C LEU A 333 13.27 -6.45 8.79
N ARG A 334 12.92 -6.88 10.01
CA ARG A 334 13.84 -7.15 11.13
C ARG A 334 14.27 -8.61 11.26
N ILE A 335 14.14 -9.39 10.19
CA ILE A 335 14.58 -10.79 10.08
C ILE A 335 16.00 -10.94 9.51
N ASP A 336 16.76 -9.84 9.49
CA ASP A 336 18.07 -9.67 8.85
C ASP A 336 19.19 -10.51 9.47
N THR A 337 19.13 -10.79 10.78
CA THR A 337 20.14 -11.62 11.46
C THR A 337 19.54 -12.88 12.06
N ARG A 338 20.35 -13.94 12.17
CA ARG A 338 19.94 -15.20 12.82
C ARG A 338 19.46 -14.98 14.26
N ALA A 339 20.12 -14.07 14.99
CA ALA A 339 19.75 -13.73 16.35
C ALA A 339 18.34 -13.11 16.41
N ARG A 340 18.07 -12.09 15.57
CA ARG A 340 16.75 -11.46 15.48
C ARG A 340 15.67 -12.43 15.02
N ARG A 341 15.95 -13.29 14.03
CA ARG A 341 15.02 -14.35 13.62
C ARG A 341 14.69 -15.29 14.76
N GLY A 342 15.69 -15.75 15.51
CA GLY A 342 15.47 -16.62 16.67
C GLY A 342 14.67 -15.94 17.78
N GLU A 343 14.87 -14.64 17.99
CA GLU A 343 14.08 -13.83 18.92
C GLU A 343 12.62 -13.68 18.46
N LEU A 344 12.41 -13.19 17.24
CA LEU A 344 11.08 -13.04 16.64
C LEU A 344 10.34 -14.38 16.62
N TRP A 345 11.01 -15.47 16.26
CA TRP A 345 10.47 -16.83 16.31
C TRP A 345 9.92 -17.17 17.71
N ARG A 346 10.72 -16.99 18.76
CA ARG A 346 10.28 -17.25 20.14
C ARG A 346 9.10 -16.36 20.54
N ASN A 347 9.14 -15.09 20.16
CA ASN A 347 8.08 -14.12 20.48
C ASN A 347 6.77 -14.46 19.76
N VAL A 348 6.85 -14.86 18.50
CA VAL A 348 5.73 -15.37 17.70
C VAL A 348 5.12 -16.61 18.33
N LEU A 349 5.93 -17.61 18.70
CA LEU A 349 5.42 -18.83 19.35
C LEU A 349 4.73 -18.51 20.68
N ARG A 350 5.30 -17.59 21.48
CA ARG A 350 4.68 -17.11 22.72
C ARG A 350 3.30 -16.49 22.47
N VAL A 351 3.17 -15.62 21.47
CA VAL A 351 1.89 -15.00 21.10
C VAL A 351 0.91 -16.04 20.56
N ALA A 352 1.39 -16.99 19.75
CA ALA A 352 0.60 -18.06 19.16
C ALA A 352 0.01 -19.01 20.20
N GLU A 353 0.79 -19.41 21.21
CA GLU A 353 0.30 -20.26 22.31
C GLU A 353 -0.92 -19.66 23.02
N TYR A 354 -1.01 -18.33 23.06
CA TYR A 354 -2.13 -17.61 23.65
C TYR A 354 -3.33 -17.43 22.69
N LYS A 355 -3.10 -17.31 21.36
CA LYS A 355 -4.13 -16.82 20.41
C LYS A 355 -4.55 -17.82 19.33
N ASP A 356 -3.61 -18.59 18.76
CA ASP A 356 -3.89 -19.43 17.59
C ASP A 356 -2.85 -20.56 17.40
N ARG A 357 -2.62 -21.33 18.47
CA ARG A 357 -1.58 -22.37 18.52
C ARG A 357 -1.72 -23.40 17.40
N LYS A 358 -2.94 -23.85 17.12
CA LYS A 358 -3.20 -24.90 16.11
C LYS A 358 -2.83 -24.45 14.70
N ARG A 359 -3.16 -23.22 14.31
CA ARG A 359 -2.87 -22.70 12.97
C ARG A 359 -1.38 -22.46 12.78
N VAL A 360 -0.71 -21.95 13.81
CA VAL A 360 0.75 -21.79 13.82
C VAL A 360 1.45 -23.15 13.73
N GLU A 361 1.07 -24.14 14.56
CA GLU A 361 1.65 -25.48 14.50
C GLU A 361 1.46 -26.16 13.13
N ALA A 362 0.29 -25.99 12.50
CA ALA A 362 0.05 -26.51 11.15
C ALA A 362 0.99 -25.87 10.10
N SER A 363 1.18 -24.55 10.15
CA SER A 363 2.06 -23.86 9.21
C SER A 363 3.54 -24.15 9.43
N VAL A 364 3.97 -24.32 10.69
CA VAL A 364 5.33 -24.78 11.01
C VAL A 364 5.57 -26.14 10.35
N ARG A 365 4.66 -27.09 10.50
CA ARG A 365 4.80 -28.44 9.91
C ARG A 365 4.88 -28.43 8.39
N GLU A 366 4.20 -27.50 7.73
CA GLU A 366 4.20 -27.35 6.27
C GLU A 366 5.53 -26.81 5.74
N LYS A 367 6.19 -25.91 6.48
CA LYS A 367 7.34 -25.12 5.98
C LYS A 367 8.70 -25.55 6.52
N LEU A 368 8.77 -26.55 7.40
CA LEU A 368 10.03 -27.02 7.97
C LEU A 368 10.84 -27.85 6.96
N GLY A 369 11.97 -27.28 6.54
CA GLY A 369 13.08 -27.93 5.84
C GLY A 369 14.41 -27.31 6.29
N ASP A 370 15.54 -27.98 6.04
CA ASP A 370 16.83 -27.71 6.69
C ASP A 370 17.70 -26.61 6.02
N THR A 371 17.06 -25.56 5.47
CA THR A 371 17.75 -24.44 4.80
C THR A 371 17.44 -23.10 5.47
N THR A 372 18.39 -22.16 5.40
CA THR A 372 18.24 -20.80 5.98
C THR A 372 17.09 -20.01 5.38
N GLU A 373 16.77 -20.21 4.10
CA GLU A 373 15.62 -19.59 3.44
C GLU A 373 14.31 -20.10 4.02
N ASN A 374 14.21 -21.41 4.25
CA ASN A 374 13.03 -22.01 4.89
C ASN A 374 12.86 -21.49 6.31
N GLU A 375 13.93 -21.38 7.12
CA GLU A 375 13.86 -20.80 8.46
C GLU A 375 13.23 -19.39 8.45
N VAL A 376 13.65 -18.54 7.52
CA VAL A 376 13.14 -17.17 7.40
C VAL A 376 11.69 -17.17 6.95
N ALA A 377 11.36 -17.98 5.93
CA ALA A 377 10.01 -18.11 5.42
C ALA A 377 9.06 -18.68 6.48
N VAL A 378 9.52 -19.52 7.41
CA VAL A 378 8.70 -19.95 8.54
C VAL A 378 8.40 -18.75 9.45
N VAL A 379 9.41 -17.96 9.86
CA VAL A 379 9.19 -16.76 10.69
C VAL A 379 8.19 -15.80 10.04
N ILE A 380 8.41 -15.44 8.77
CA ILE A 380 7.51 -14.56 8.00
C ILE A 380 6.09 -15.16 7.91
N GLY A 381 5.99 -16.45 7.60
CA GLY A 381 4.71 -17.16 7.51
C GLY A 381 3.94 -17.18 8.82
N LEU A 382 4.64 -17.28 9.95
CA LEU A 382 4.00 -17.22 11.26
C LEU A 382 3.58 -15.79 11.65
N LEU A 383 4.43 -14.79 11.39
CA LEU A 383 4.09 -13.39 11.56
C LEU A 383 2.81 -13.05 10.79
N ARG A 384 2.72 -13.54 9.56
CA ARG A 384 1.55 -13.43 8.68
C ARG A 384 0.29 -14.03 9.29
N ILE A 385 0.37 -15.28 9.77
CA ILE A 385 -0.76 -15.99 10.38
C ILE A 385 -1.29 -15.24 11.59
N LEU A 386 -0.38 -14.80 12.47
CA LEU A 386 -0.76 -14.07 13.67
C LEU A 386 -1.35 -12.71 13.33
N LYS A 387 -0.77 -11.97 12.37
CA LYS A 387 -1.32 -10.70 11.89
C LYS A 387 -2.73 -10.86 11.30
N ASP A 388 -3.00 -11.93 10.55
CA ASP A 388 -4.34 -12.17 10.00
C ASP A 388 -5.38 -12.58 11.06
N GLY A 389 -4.94 -13.29 12.10
CA GLY A 389 -5.77 -13.62 13.27
C GLY A 389 -5.89 -12.46 14.27
N TRP A 390 -5.08 -11.41 14.09
CA TRP A 390 -5.01 -10.27 14.98
C TRP A 390 -6.26 -9.40 14.83
N LYS A 391 -7.16 -9.48 15.82
CA LYS A 391 -8.35 -8.61 15.92
C LYS A 391 -8.16 -7.37 16.79
N GLY A 392 -6.93 -7.10 17.26
CA GLY A 392 -6.68 -6.11 18.30
C GLY A 392 -7.37 -6.47 19.64
N PRO A 393 -7.15 -5.69 20.71
CA PRO A 393 -8.05 -5.71 21.85
C PRO A 393 -9.41 -5.16 21.39
N SER A 394 -10.44 -6.00 21.42
CA SER A 394 -11.85 -5.76 21.03
C SER A 394 -12.11 -5.33 19.57
N THR A 395 -12.36 -6.31 18.69
CA THR A 395 -13.31 -6.19 17.57
C THR A 395 -14.19 -7.44 17.45
#